data_AF-A0A4Q1DC19-F1
#
_entry.id   AF-A0A4Q1DC19-F1
#
_cell.length_a   1.000
_cell.length_b   1.000
_cell.length_c   1.000
_cell.angle_alpha   90.00
_cell.angle_beta   90.00
_cell.angle_gamma   90.00
#
_symmetry.space_group_name_H-M   'P 1'
#
loop_
_entity.id
_entity.type
_entity.pdbx_description
1 polymer ?
#
loop_
_entity_poly.entity_id
_entity_poly.type
_entity_poly.pdbx_seq_one_letter_code
_entity_poly.pdbx_strand_id
1 'polypeptide(L)'
;MTYEELVKKHPGSLVEKIVTEVISQDFVEVHFEDEDDELWAVIKVHIYEEDKEMALRLLPDNKWVLQFGYYDDEDEFIELLQPLAQPEIDLIPKGLQKVMSKVLSSEDGLRVPGNFLSA
;
A
#
# COMPACT_ATOMS: atom_id res chain seq x y z
N MET A 1 -6.33 18.72 -11.06
CA MET A 1 -5.28 18.36 -10.09
C MET A 1 -4.61 17.13 -10.67
N THR A 2 -3.30 17.11 -10.81
CA THR A 2 -2.60 15.94 -11.36
C THR A 2 -2.50 14.82 -10.31
N TYR A 3 -2.17 13.59 -10.70
CA TYR A 3 -1.99 12.51 -9.73
C TYR A 3 -0.79 12.76 -8.81
N GLU A 4 0.27 13.37 -9.32
CA GLU A 4 1.43 13.80 -8.51
C GLU A 4 1.01 14.81 -7.45
N GLU A 5 0.15 15.76 -7.80
CA GLU A 5 -0.39 16.72 -6.84
C GLU A 5 -1.28 16.04 -5.80
N LEU A 6 -2.14 15.11 -6.22
CA LEU A 6 -3.02 14.35 -5.34
C LEU A 6 -2.22 13.55 -4.30
N VAL A 7 -1.25 12.76 -4.77
CA VAL A 7 -0.40 11.91 -3.93
C VAL A 7 0.42 12.75 -2.93
N LYS A 8 0.97 13.89 -3.37
CA LYS A 8 1.77 14.76 -2.50
C LYS A 8 0.95 15.57 -1.51
N LYS A 9 -0.22 16.07 -1.90
CA LYS A 9 -1.04 16.97 -1.06
C LYS A 9 -2.00 16.23 -0.14
N HIS A 10 -2.42 15.02 -0.53
CA HIS A 10 -3.45 14.27 0.18
C HIS A 10 -3.09 12.78 0.42
N PRO A 11 -1.85 12.45 0.87
CA PRO A 11 -1.45 11.06 1.06
C PRO A 11 -2.33 10.33 2.08
N GLY A 12 -2.75 11.00 3.16
CA GLY A 12 -3.61 10.41 4.18
C GLY A 12 -4.97 9.93 3.65
N SER A 13 -5.59 10.68 2.73
CA SER A 13 -6.87 10.27 2.13
C SER A 13 -6.72 9.01 1.27
N LEU A 14 -5.59 8.87 0.58
CA LEU A 14 -5.29 7.67 -0.20
C LEU A 14 -5.00 6.47 0.71
N VAL A 15 -4.28 6.69 1.82
CA VAL A 15 -4.05 5.66 2.85
C VAL A 15 -5.38 5.17 3.42
N GLU A 16 -6.29 6.06 3.82
CA GLU A 16 -7.62 5.68 4.33
C GLU A 16 -8.42 4.88 3.30
N LYS A 17 -8.36 5.27 2.02
CA LYS A 17 -9.03 4.55 0.93
C LYS A 17 -8.48 3.12 0.81
N ILE A 18 -7.15 2.95 0.78
CA ILE A 18 -6.52 1.63 0.71
C ILE A 18 -6.89 0.79 1.93
N VAL A 19 -6.73 1.34 3.13
CA VAL A 19 -7.04 0.63 4.38
C VAL A 19 -8.49 0.17 4.39
N THR A 20 -9.43 1.06 4.06
CA THR A 20 -10.87 0.76 4.04
C THR A 20 -11.19 -0.37 3.07
N GLU A 21 -10.64 -0.30 1.86
CA GLU A 21 -10.85 -1.33 0.84
C GLU A 21 -10.30 -2.67 1.33
N VAL A 22 -9.05 -2.69 1.80
CA VAL A 22 -8.35 -3.89 2.26
C VAL A 22 -9.09 -4.57 3.41
N ILE A 23 -9.46 -3.83 4.47
CA ILE A 23 -10.13 -4.43 5.63
C ILE A 23 -11.55 -4.91 5.32
N SER A 24 -12.17 -4.40 4.25
CA SER A 24 -13.50 -4.81 3.83
C SER A 24 -13.52 -6.14 3.07
N GLN A 25 -12.37 -6.62 2.58
CA GLN A 25 -12.25 -7.87 1.86
C GLN A 25 -12.34 -9.08 2.81
N ASP A 26 -12.97 -10.17 2.34
CA ASP A 26 -13.06 -11.43 3.10
C ASP A 26 -11.65 -11.95 3.45
N PHE A 27 -10.73 -11.86 2.49
CA PHE A 27 -9.33 -12.21 2.65
C PHE A 27 -8.46 -11.17 1.96
N VAL A 28 -7.36 -10.84 2.62
CA VAL A 28 -6.34 -9.93 2.14
C VAL A 28 -5.06 -10.71 1.92
N GLU A 29 -4.44 -10.48 0.77
CA GLU A 29 -3.13 -10.99 0.44
C GLU A 29 -2.10 -9.89 0.68
N VAL A 30 -1.13 -10.21 1.53
CA VAL A 30 0.03 -9.36 1.80
C VAL A 30 1.23 -10.05 1.19
N HIS A 31 1.86 -9.41 0.22
CA HIS A 31 2.97 -10.00 -0.53
C HIS A 31 4.30 -9.53 0.02
N PHE A 32 5.31 -10.41 -0.05
CA PHE A 32 6.71 -10.04 0.06
C PHE A 32 7.25 -9.87 -1.37
N GLU A 33 7.97 -8.78 -1.61
CA GLU A 33 8.59 -8.45 -2.89
C GLU A 33 10.07 -8.15 -2.68
N ASP A 34 10.89 -8.51 -3.67
CA ASP A 34 12.34 -8.32 -3.74
C ASP A 34 12.70 -7.88 -5.16
N GLU A 35 13.17 -6.64 -5.31
CA GLU A 35 13.60 -6.07 -6.59
C GLU A 35 14.76 -5.09 -6.38
N ASP A 36 15.78 -5.17 -7.22
CA ASP A 36 16.92 -4.23 -7.26
C ASP A 36 17.58 -3.93 -5.89
N ASP A 37 17.80 -4.99 -5.09
CA ASP A 37 18.34 -4.93 -3.72
C ASP A 37 17.42 -4.23 -2.69
N GLU A 38 16.16 -3.97 -3.03
CA GLU A 38 15.12 -3.50 -2.12
C GLU A 38 14.10 -4.60 -1.82
N LEU A 39 13.76 -4.72 -0.53
CA LEU A 39 12.76 -5.67 -0.04
C LEU A 39 11.60 -4.90 0.57
N TRP A 40 10.37 -5.35 0.35
CA TRP A 40 9.22 -4.77 1.03
C TRP A 40 8.06 -5.75 1.17
N ALA A 41 7.22 -5.52 2.19
CA ALA A 41 5.88 -6.08 2.21
C ALA A 41 4.92 -5.12 1.49
N VAL A 42 3.96 -5.64 0.73
CA VAL A 42 2.98 -4.81 -0.01
C VAL A 42 1.56 -5.36 0.09
N ILE A 43 0.60 -4.43 0.17
CA ILE A 43 -0.81 -4.66 -0.12
C ILE A 43 -1.22 -3.79 -1.31
N LYS A 44 -1.89 -4.40 -2.29
CA LYS A 44 -2.31 -3.72 -3.53
C LYS A 44 -3.84 -3.65 -3.61
N VAL A 45 -4.34 -2.52 -4.09
CA VAL A 45 -5.74 -2.27 -4.40
C VAL A 45 -5.82 -1.81 -5.86
N HIS A 46 -6.55 -2.57 -6.67
CA HIS A 46 -6.79 -2.23 -8.07
C HIS A 46 -8.12 -1.49 -8.20
N ILE A 47 -8.09 -0.29 -8.79
CA ILE A 47 -9.29 0.46 -9.19
C ILE A 47 -9.51 0.20 -10.67
N TYR A 48 -10.21 -0.90 -10.99
CA TYR A 48 -10.41 -1.38 -12.35
C TYR A 48 -11.17 -0.40 -13.27
N GLU A 49 -12.05 0.43 -12.72
CA GLU A 49 -12.79 1.43 -13.53
C GLU A 49 -11.90 2.59 -14.01
N GLU A 50 -10.75 2.78 -13.37
CA GLU A 50 -9.85 3.91 -13.62
C GLU A 50 -8.46 3.47 -14.09
N ASP A 51 -8.26 2.17 -14.37
CA ASP A 51 -6.96 1.56 -14.71
C ASP A 51 -5.82 2.02 -13.79
N LYS A 52 -6.11 2.05 -12.48
CA LYS A 52 -5.18 2.49 -11.43
C LYS A 52 -4.87 1.41 -10.43
N GLU A 53 -3.68 1.51 -9.87
CA GLU A 53 -3.24 0.70 -8.75
C GLU A 53 -2.84 1.63 -7.59
N MET A 54 -3.23 1.25 -6.38
CA MET A 54 -2.73 1.90 -5.17
C MET A 54 -2.18 0.83 -4.25
N ALA A 55 -1.08 1.12 -3.57
CA ALA A 55 -0.49 0.17 -2.64
C ALA A 55 0.15 0.85 -1.43
N LEU A 56 0.22 0.11 -0.33
CA LEU A 56 1.06 0.46 0.82
C LEU A 56 2.22 -0.51 0.87
N ARG A 57 3.44 0.03 0.83
CA ARG A 57 4.68 -0.70 1.01
C ARG A 57 5.24 -0.47 2.41
N LEU A 58 5.71 -1.54 3.04
CA LEU A 58 6.52 -1.50 4.24
C LEU A 58 7.93 -1.99 3.89
N LEU A 59 8.89 -1.07 3.94
CA LEU A 59 10.31 -1.33 3.74
C LEU A 59 10.99 -1.61 5.10
N PRO A 60 12.24 -2.12 5.08
CA PRO A 60 13.10 -2.17 6.27
C PRO A 60 13.15 -0.85 7.04
N ASP A 61 13.48 -0.93 8.33
CA ASP A 61 13.47 0.19 9.28
C ASP A 61 12.10 0.86 9.49
N ASN A 62 11.01 0.11 9.24
CA ASN A 62 9.63 0.58 9.43
C ASN A 62 9.29 1.83 8.58
N LYS A 63 9.86 1.89 7.37
CA LYS A 63 9.58 2.95 6.40
C LYS A 63 8.35 2.59 5.59
N TRP A 64 7.33 3.44 5.66
CA TRP A 64 6.09 3.26 4.91
C TRP A 64 6.08 4.15 3.66
N VAL A 65 5.67 3.57 2.54
CA VAL A 65 5.56 4.26 1.26
C VAL A 65 4.18 3.99 0.67
N LEU A 66 3.51 5.05 0.27
CA LEU A 66 2.34 5.01 -0.59
C LEU A 66 2.79 4.92 -2.05
N GLN A 67 2.32 3.91 -2.75
CA GLN A 67 2.50 3.74 -4.18
C GLN A 67 1.17 4.06 -4.89
N PHE A 68 1.25 4.78 -5.99
CA PHE A 68 0.13 5.04 -6.90
C PHE A 68 0.59 4.82 -8.34
N GLY A 69 -0.01 3.84 -9.01
CA GLY A 69 0.24 3.49 -10.39
C GLY A 69 -0.92 3.91 -11.29
N TYR A 70 -0.61 4.46 -12.46
CA TYR A 70 -1.60 4.81 -13.49
C TYR A 70 -0.96 4.75 -14.89
N TYR A 71 -1.78 4.66 -15.93
CA TYR A 71 -1.32 4.81 -17.31
C TYR A 71 -1.54 6.25 -17.79
N ASP A 72 -0.56 6.83 -18.46
CA ASP A 72 -0.68 8.15 -19.08
C ASP A 72 -1.35 8.09 -20.46
N ASP A 73 -1.38 9.23 -21.16
CA ASP A 73 -2.01 9.34 -22.49
C ASP A 73 -1.25 8.57 -23.59
N GLU A 74 -0.03 8.10 -23.32
CA GLU A 74 0.83 7.31 -24.22
C GLU A 74 0.79 5.80 -23.89
N ASP A 75 -0.13 5.38 -23.00
CA ASP A 75 -0.20 4.02 -22.44
C ASP A 75 1.08 3.60 -21.69
N GLU A 76 1.88 4.56 -21.20
CA GLU A 76 3.03 4.27 -20.35
C GLU A 76 2.59 4.15 -18.88
N PHE A 77 3.03 3.09 -18.20
CA PHE A 77 2.76 2.92 -16.78
C PHE A 77 3.67 3.84 -15.95
N ILE A 78 3.03 4.76 -15.23
CA ILE A 78 3.69 5.71 -14.33
C ILE A 78 3.48 5.26 -12.89
N GLU A 79 4.57 5.06 -12.18
CA GLU A 79 4.58 4.79 -10.75
C GLU A 79 4.99 6.03 -9.94
N LEU A 80 4.15 6.40 -8.98
CA LEU A 80 4.43 7.46 -8.01
C LEU A 80 4.66 6.85 -6.63
N LEU A 81 5.83 7.13 -6.05
CA LEU A 81 6.19 6.72 -4.70
C LEU A 81 6.23 7.92 -3.75
N GLN A 82 5.50 7.83 -2.64
CA GLN A 82 5.40 8.88 -1.63
C GLN A 82 5.68 8.30 -0.24
N PRO A 83 6.84 8.61 0.36
CA PRO A 83 7.09 8.29 1.76
C PRO A 83 6.00 8.91 2.66
N LEU A 84 5.51 8.12 3.61
CA LEU A 84 4.50 8.54 4.56
C LEU A 84 5.14 9.13 5.82
N ALA A 85 4.55 10.18 6.38
CA ALA A 85 4.93 10.69 7.68
C ALA A 85 4.06 10.03 8.78
N GLN A 86 4.39 10.32 10.05
CA GLN A 86 3.71 9.69 11.17
C GLN A 86 2.18 9.87 11.16
N PRO A 87 1.62 11.05 10.84
CA PRO A 87 0.16 11.23 10.79
C PRO A 87 -0.53 10.29 9.80
N GLU A 88 0.09 10.01 8.65
CA GLU A 88 -0.46 9.05 7.68
C GLU A 88 -0.28 7.60 8.13
N ILE A 89 0.86 7.27 8.75
CA ILE A 89 1.12 5.93 9.31
C ILE A 89 0.13 5.59 10.43
N ASP A 90 -0.30 6.59 11.20
CA ASP A 90 -1.29 6.41 12.27
C ASP A 90 -2.69 6.05 11.75
N LEU A 91 -2.97 6.27 10.46
CA LEU A 91 -4.20 5.84 9.79
C LEU A 91 -4.19 4.33 9.47
N ILE A 92 -3.03 3.69 9.52
CA ILE A 92 -2.88 2.26 9.22
C ILE A 92 -3.17 1.45 10.50
N PRO A 93 -4.18 0.54 10.51
CA PRO A 93 -4.51 -0.26 11.67
C PRO A 93 -3.34 -1.09 12.20
N LYS A 94 -3.27 -1.30 13.52
CA LYS A 94 -2.12 -1.99 14.14
C LYS A 94 -2.06 -3.47 13.74
N GLY A 95 -3.20 -4.11 13.49
CA GLY A 95 -3.29 -5.45 12.93
C GLY A 95 -2.60 -5.52 11.58
N LEU A 96 -2.92 -4.59 10.67
CA LEU A 96 -2.27 -4.48 9.38
C LEU A 96 -0.76 -4.19 9.48
N GLN A 97 -0.35 -3.25 10.33
CA GLN A 97 1.08 -2.97 10.55
C GLN A 97 1.85 -4.23 11.00
N LYS A 98 1.27 -5.02 11.90
CA LYS A 98 1.86 -6.28 12.39
C LYS A 98 1.96 -7.33 11.30
N VAL A 99 0.92 -7.51 10.49
CA VAL A 99 0.93 -8.48 9.38
C VAL A 99 1.99 -8.10 8.34
N MET A 100 2.04 -6.82 7.93
CA MET A 100 3.06 -6.32 7.00
C MET A 100 4.48 -6.55 7.54
N SER A 101 4.70 -6.25 8.84
CA SER A 101 6.00 -6.50 9.48
C SER A 101 6.33 -8.00 9.55
N LYS A 102 5.32 -8.86 9.75
CA LYS A 102 5.50 -10.30 9.74
C LYS A 102 5.94 -10.79 8.37
N VAL A 103 5.25 -10.38 7.31
CA VAL A 103 5.58 -10.73 5.92
C VAL A 103 7.00 -10.29 5.57
N LEU A 104 7.36 -9.04 5.86
CA LEU A 104 8.71 -8.52 5.61
C LEU A 104 9.79 -9.31 6.36
N SER A 105 9.55 -9.66 7.63
CA SER A 105 10.53 -10.40 8.44
C SER A 105 10.60 -11.90 8.15
N SER A 106 9.56 -12.50 7.57
CA SER A 106 9.58 -13.90 7.13
C SER A 106 10.01 -14.10 5.69
N GLU A 107 10.11 -13.01 4.90
CA GLU A 107 10.38 -13.06 3.47
C GLU A 107 9.38 -13.96 2.73
N ASP A 108 8.13 -13.97 3.20
CA ASP A 108 7.07 -14.85 2.71
C ASP A 108 5.71 -14.16 2.82
N GLY A 109 4.90 -14.32 1.78
CA GLY A 109 3.57 -13.73 1.69
C GLY A 109 2.60 -14.35 2.70
N LEU A 110 1.54 -13.61 3.04
CA LEU A 110 0.52 -14.08 3.96
C LEU A 110 -0.88 -13.71 3.48
N ARG A 111 -1.79 -14.69 3.56
CA ARG A 111 -3.22 -14.48 3.36
C ARG A 111 -3.94 -14.51 4.70
N VAL A 112 -4.67 -13.44 5.02
CA VAL A 112 -5.38 -13.29 6.30
C VAL A 112 -6.80 -12.77 6.09
N PRO A 113 -7.75 -13.07 6.99
CA PRO A 113 -9.07 -12.47 6.92
C PRO A 113 -9.02 -10.95 7.15
N GLY A 114 -9.76 -10.16 6.38
CA GLY A 114 -9.70 -8.69 6.45
C GLY A 114 -10.07 -8.13 7.83
N ASN A 115 -11.02 -8.76 8.52
CA ASN A 115 -11.43 -8.37 9.88
C ASN A 115 -10.35 -8.56 10.96
N PHE A 116 -9.31 -9.38 10.73
CA PHE A 116 -8.16 -9.47 11.63
C PHE A 116 -7.24 -8.25 11.54
N LEU A 117 -7.33 -7.50 10.44
CA LEU A 117 -6.46 -6.37 10.17
C LEU A 117 -6.92 -5.09 10.86
N SER A 118 -8.22 -4.95 11.18
CA SER A 118 -8.81 -3.73 11.75
C SER A 118 -8.49 -3.48 13.23
N ALA A 119 -7.83 -4.44 13.90
CA ALA A 119 -7.52 -4.42 15.34
C ALA A 119 -6.26 -3.62 15.71
#